data_AF-A0A849R488-F1
#
_entry.id   AF-A0A849R488-F1
#
_cell.length_a   1.000
_cell.length_b   1.000
_cell.length_c   1.000
_cell.angle_alpha   90.00
_cell.angle_beta   90.00
_cell.angle_gamma   90.00
#
_symmetry.space_group_name_H-M   'P 1'
#
loop_
_entity.id
_entity.type
_entity.pdbx_description
1 polymer ?
#
loop_
_entity_poly.entity_id
_entity_poly.type
_entity_poly.pdbx_seq_one_letter_code
_entity_poly.pdbx_strand_id
1 'polypeptide(L)' 'MHLSNEQLGQISRGKVSASMMYATARFNSWVSACGWKSSEEMQAVRDETVEYFTVQFRKMLEENLDDYIANFENYMQKSK' A
#
# COMPACT_ATOMS: atom_id res chain seq x y z
N MET A 1 6.73 5.50 6.30
CA MET A 1 8.01 4.75 6.36
C MET A 1 8.68 4.87 7.74
N HIS A 2 8.89 6.05 8.33
CA HIS A 2 9.58 6.18 9.64
C HIS A 2 8.97 5.33 10.77
N LEU A 3 7.66 5.46 11.03
CA LEU A 3 6.97 4.66 12.04
C LEU A 3 7.08 3.14 11.78
N SER A 4 6.91 2.73 10.52
CA SER A 4 7.03 1.32 10.13
C SER A 4 8.43 0.80 10.41
N ASN A 5 9.47 1.60 10.14
CA ASN A 5 10.87 1.23 10.41
C ASN A 5 11.14 1.11 11.92
N GLU A 6 10.59 2.00 12.75
CA GLU A 6 10.67 1.91 14.21
C GLU A 6 10.02 0.61 14.72
N GLN A 7 8.85 0.25 14.19
CA GLN A 7 8.11 -0.95 14.58
C GLN A 7 8.87 -2.25 14.26
N LEU A 8 9.73 -2.26 13.24
CA LEU A 8 10.55 -3.43 12.91
C LEU A 8 11.55 -3.82 14.00
N GLY A 9 11.82 -2.94 14.97
CA GLY A 9 12.64 -3.28 16.14
C GLY A 9 11.98 -4.29 17.09
N GLN A 10 10.66 -4.48 17.01
CA GLN A 10 9.89 -5.33 17.93
C GLN A 10 8.89 -6.25 17.23
N ILE A 11 8.45 -5.88 16.03
CA ILE A 11 7.37 -6.55 15.29
C ILE A 11 7.93 -7.13 13.99
N SER A 12 7.51 -8.35 13.65
CA SER A 12 7.90 -9.02 12.41
C SER A 12 7.55 -8.18 11.17
N ARG A 13 8.43 -8.21 10.17
CA ARG A 13 8.25 -7.56 8.84
C ARG A 13 6.86 -7.78 8.23
N GLY A 14 6.35 -9.02 8.26
CA GLY A 14 5.03 -9.34 7.71
C GLY A 14 3.87 -8.62 8.41
N LYS A 15 3.89 -8.54 9.75
CA LYS A 15 2.87 -7.82 10.54
C LYS A 15 2.91 -6.31 10.31
N VAL A 16 4.10 -5.73 10.26
CA VAL A 16 4.26 -4.29 9.93
C VAL A 16 3.74 -4.01 8.51
N SER A 17 4.10 -4.86 7.53
CA SER A 17 3.61 -4.75 6.15
C SER A 17 2.08 -4.81 6.06
N ALA A 18 1.45 -5.81 6.68
CA ALA A 18 0.00 -5.93 6.72
C ALA A 18 -0.68 -4.70 7.36
N SER A 19 -0.07 -4.15 8.42
CA SER A 19 -0.57 -2.96 9.09
C SER A 19 -0.50 -1.72 8.19
N MET A 20 0.59 -1.57 7.41
CA MET A 20 0.71 -0.52 6.41
C MET A 20 -0.36 -0.65 5.32
N MET A 21 -0.58 -1.85 4.78
CA MET A 21 -1.61 -2.07 3.76
C MET A 21 -3.01 -1.68 4.29
N TYR A 22 -3.34 -2.06 5.53
CA TYR A 22 -4.61 -1.70 6.14
C TYR A 22 -4.74 -0.19 6.39
N ALA A 23 -3.67 0.45 6.86
CA ALA A 23 -3.65 1.90 7.04
C ALA A 23 -3.87 2.66 5.72
N THR A 24 -3.20 2.23 4.63
CA THR A 24 -3.40 2.80 3.29
C THR A 24 -4.84 2.61 2.81
N ALA A 25 -5.42 1.42 2.98
CA ALA A 25 -6.82 1.16 2.61
C ALA A 25 -7.80 2.09 3.35
N ARG A 26 -7.60 2.27 4.66
CA ARG A 26 -8.41 3.19 5.48
C ARG A 26 -8.27 4.64 5.02
N PHE A 27 -7.03 5.08 4.77
CA PHE A 27 -6.75 6.44 4.30
C PHE A 27 -7.41 6.70 2.93
N ASN A 28 -7.21 5.79 1.97
CA ASN A 28 -7.81 5.91 0.64
C ASN A 28 -9.34 5.92 0.69
N SER A 29 -9.95 5.12 1.59
CA SER A 29 -11.40 5.13 1.79
C SER A 29 -11.91 6.50 2.26
N TRP A 30 -11.18 7.15 3.18
CA TRP A 30 -11.50 8.51 3.62
C TRP A 30 -11.32 9.54 2.51
N VAL A 31 -10.21 9.47 1.75
CA VAL A 31 -9.98 10.37 0.59
C VAL A 31 -11.12 10.26 -0.43
N SER A 32 -11.54 9.04 -0.76
CA SER A 32 -12.69 8.83 -1.66
C SER A 32 -13.98 9.38 -1.07
N ALA A 33 -14.26 9.14 0.21
CA ALA A 33 -15.46 9.66 0.86
C ALA A 33 -15.54 11.21 0.80
N CYS A 34 -14.41 11.91 0.90
CA CYS A 34 -14.36 13.36 0.76
C CYS A 34 -14.74 13.87 -0.66
N GLY A 35 -14.76 13.00 -1.67
CA GLY A 35 -15.12 13.35 -3.05
C GLY A 35 -16.61 13.25 -3.37
N TRP A 36 -17.43 12.69 -2.48
CA TRP A 36 -18.85 12.41 -2.70
C TRP A 36 -19.74 13.23 -1.78
N LYS A 37 -21.01 13.45 -2.17
CA LYS A 37 -21.97 14.26 -1.41
C LYS A 37 -22.91 13.42 -0.56
N SER A 38 -23.03 12.12 -0.83
CA SER A 38 -23.87 11.21 -0.06
C SER A 38 -23.35 9.78 -0.03
N SER A 39 -23.89 8.97 0.89
CA SER A 39 -23.63 7.54 0.96
C SER A 39 -24.07 6.78 -0.28
N GLU A 40 -25.15 7.23 -0.93
CA GLU A 40 -25.71 6.59 -2.13
C GLU A 40 -24.79 6.77 -3.33
N GLU A 41 -24.25 7.99 -3.52
CA GLU A 41 -23.23 8.28 -4.55
C GLU A 41 -22.00 7.40 -4.34
N MET A 42 -21.48 7.35 -3.11
CA MET A 42 -20.31 6.53 -2.76
C MET A 42 -20.58 5.03 -2.94
N GLN A 43 -21.79 4.56 -2.63
CA GLN A 43 -22.18 3.17 -2.80
C GLN A 43 -22.28 2.78 -4.29
N ALA A 44 -22.75 3.68 -5.15
CA ALA A 44 -22.87 3.45 -6.59
C ALA A 44 -21.51 3.26 -7.28
N VAL A 45 -20.47 3.92 -6.78
CA VAL A 45 -19.10 3.90 -7.33
C VAL A 45 -18.11 3.08 -6.50
N ARG A 46 -18.61 2.34 -5.50
CA ARG A 46 -17.77 1.57 -4.56
C ARG A 46 -16.81 0.63 -5.29
N ASP A 47 -17.35 -0.17 -6.21
CA ASP A 47 -16.56 -1.22 -6.87
C ASP A 47 -15.55 -0.63 -7.86
N GLU A 48 -15.92 0.45 -8.56
CA GLU A 48 -14.99 1.23 -9.40
C GLU A 48 -13.86 1.83 -8.56
N THR A 49 -14.17 2.36 -7.37
CA THR A 49 -13.17 2.90 -6.44
C THR A 49 -12.20 1.82 -5.95
N VAL A 50 -12.71 0.63 -5.62
CA VAL A 50 -11.89 -0.52 -5.21
C VAL A 50 -10.99 -0.97 -6.35
N GLU A 51 -11.53 -1.10 -7.56
CA GLU A 51 -10.76 -1.49 -8.74
C GLU A 51 -9.65 -0.48 -9.02
N TYR A 52 -9.97 0.82 -8.99
CA TYR A 52 -8.99 1.88 -9.19
C TYR A 52 -7.80 1.75 -8.23
N PHE A 53 -8.03 1.67 -6.92
CA PHE A 53 -6.92 1.60 -5.97
C PHE A 53 -6.14 0.28 -6.05
N THR A 54 -6.81 -0.85 -6.33
CA THR A 54 -6.11 -2.13 -6.45
C THR A 54 -5.24 -2.18 -7.71
N VAL A 55 -5.70 -1.61 -8.83
CA VAL A 55 -4.89 -1.47 -10.06
C VAL A 55 -3.70 -0.55 -9.83
N GLN A 56 -3.89 0.60 -9.19
CA GLN A 56 -2.78 1.52 -8.90
C GLN A 56 -1.77 0.88 -7.94
N PHE A 57 -2.24 0.23 -6.87
CA PHE A 57 -1.36 -0.47 -5.94
C PHE A 57 -0.57 -1.59 -6.61
N ARG A 58 -1.22 -2.37 -7.48
CA ARG A 58 -0.56 -3.41 -8.27
C ARG A 58 0.57 -2.84 -9.11
N LYS A 59 0.32 -1.78 -9.88
CA LYS A 59 1.35 -1.12 -10.72
C LYS A 59 2.55 -0.65 -9.91
N MET A 60 2.30 0.05 -8.79
CA MET A 60 3.38 0.52 -7.91
C MET A 60 4.16 -0.65 -7.31
N LEU A 61 3.48 -1.73 -6.91
CA LEU A 61 4.13 -2.92 -6.36
C LEU A 61 4.99 -3.62 -7.40
N GLU A 62 4.47 -3.80 -8.62
CA GLU A 62 5.20 -4.38 -9.76
C GLU A 62 6.46 -3.58 -10.06
N GLU A 63 6.36 -2.25 -10.20
CA GLU A 63 7.51 -1.36 -10.45
C GLU A 63 8.60 -1.52 -9.37
N ASN A 64 8.22 -1.54 -8.09
CA ASN A 64 9.18 -1.72 -7.00
C ASN A 64 9.78 -3.13 -6.98
N LEU A 65 8.99 -4.16 -7.29
CA LEU A 65 9.50 -5.53 -7.36
C LEU A 65 10.46 -5.71 -8.54
N ASP A 66 10.13 -5.17 -9.70
CA ASP A 66 10.97 -5.22 -10.90
C ASP A 66 12.33 -4.53 -10.65
N ASP A 67 12.35 -3.40 -9.93
CA ASP A 67 13.59 -2.76 -9.49
C ASP A 67 14.43 -3.66 -8.57
N TYR A 68 13.79 -4.29 -7.56
CA TYR A 68 14.47 -5.25 -6.69
C TYR A 68 14.97 -6.48 -7.44
N ILE A 69 14.25 -6.95 -8.47
CA ILE A 69 14.66 -8.08 -9.30
C ILE A 69 15.88 -7.68 -10.14
N ALA A 70 15.83 -6.53 -10.80
CA ALA A 70 16.92 -6.03 -11.64
C ALA A 70 18.21 -5.75 -10.85
N ASN A 71 18.08 -5.30 -9.60
CA ASN A 71 19.18 -4.88 -8.75
C ASN A 71 19.45 -5.82 -7.56
N PHE A 72 18.91 -7.05 -7.59
CA PHE A 72 18.86 -7.94 -6.43
C PHE A 72 20.22 -8.14 -5.76
N GLU A 73 21.25 -8.47 -6.55
CA GLU A 73 22.60 -8.69 -6.03
C GLU A 73 23.14 -7.44 -5.34
N ASN A 74 22.99 -6.26 -5.94
CA ASN A 74 23.49 -5.01 -5.38
C ASN A 74 22.76 -4.60 -4.09
N TYR A 75 21.44 -4.81 -4.03
CA TYR A 75 20.62 -4.41 -2.88
C TYR A 75 20.74 -5.41 -1.73
N MET A 76 20.88 -6.70 -2.04
CA MET A 76 20.89 -7.76 -1.03
C MET A 76 22.31 -8.23 -0.63
N GLN A 77 23.37 -7.87 -1.37
CA GLN A 77 24.76 -8.21 -0.96
C GLN A 77 25.33 -7.30 0.13
N LYS A 78 24.76 -6.11 0.37
CA LYS A 78 25.24 -5.18 1.42
C LYS A 78 24.95 -5.62 2.87
N SER A 79 24.47 -6.85 3.08
CA SER A 79 24.22 -7.41 4.40
C SER A 79 25.22 -8.50 4.82
N LYS A 80 26.48 -8.42 4.37
CA LYS A 80 27.61 -9.12 5.00
C LYS A 80 28.54 -8.14 5.70
#